data_AF-A0A9J6GYS3-F1
#
_entry.id   AF-A0A9J6GYS3-F1
#
_cell.length_a   1.000
_cell.length_b   1.000
_cell.length_c   1.000
_cell.angle_alpha   90.00
_cell.angle_beta   90.00
_cell.angle_gamma   90.00
#
_symmetry.space_group_name_H-M   'P 1'
#
loop_
_entity.id
_entity.type
_entity.pdbx_description
1 polymer ?
#
loop_
_entity_poly.entity_id
_entity_poly.type
_entity_poly.pdbx_seq_one_letter_code
_entity_poly.pdbx_strand_id
1 'polypeptide(L)'
;MPPRAIGNVYGVVKAYTTRVGDGPFPTEQKNEIGERLQTIGGEIGVTTKRKRRCGWLDVVLLRYSSMINGYTALALTKLDILDTFEEIKIGTAYRIDGKVHKYPPASADQMAKAEVDYMVLPGWCTSTSNCRKYSDLPANARKYVETGQELLGVPWERL
;
A
#
# COMPACT_ATOMS: atom_id res chain seq x y z
N MET A 1 30.54 -4.87 -6.14
CA MET A 1 29.84 -6.10 -6.54
C MET A 1 29.12 -5.85 -7.86
N PRO A 2 29.23 -6.73 -8.88
CA PRO A 2 28.51 -6.56 -10.15
C PRO A 2 26.98 -6.67 -9.97
N PRO A 3 26.15 -5.91 -10.70
CA PRO A 3 24.68 -5.98 -10.55
C PRO A 3 24.11 -7.39 -10.78
N ARG A 4 24.68 -8.16 -11.70
CA ARG A 4 24.28 -9.56 -11.98
C ARG A 4 24.54 -10.53 -10.83
N ALA A 5 25.33 -10.14 -9.83
CA ALA A 5 25.58 -10.96 -8.65
C ALA A 5 24.52 -10.74 -7.55
N ILE A 6 23.62 -9.76 -7.72
CA ILE A 6 22.46 -9.59 -6.85
C ILE A 6 21.48 -10.72 -7.17
N GLY A 7 21.17 -11.55 -6.18
CA GLY A 7 20.16 -12.60 -6.28
C GLY A 7 18.75 -12.04 -6.12
N ASN A 8 17.97 -12.60 -5.21
CA ASN A 8 16.60 -12.16 -4.98
C ASN A 8 16.55 -10.78 -4.32
N VAL A 9 15.70 -9.89 -4.85
CA VAL A 9 15.43 -8.56 -4.30
C VAL A 9 14.04 -8.55 -3.69
N TYR A 10 13.96 -8.38 -2.38
CA TYR A 10 12.70 -8.35 -1.64
C TYR A 10 12.28 -6.91 -1.33
N GLY A 11 11.11 -6.50 -1.82
CA GLY A 11 10.50 -5.22 -1.46
C GLY A 11 9.66 -5.33 -0.18
N VAL A 12 9.86 -4.45 0.80
CA VAL A 12 9.02 -4.42 2.02
C VAL A 12 7.92 -3.38 1.83
N VAL A 13 6.67 -3.84 1.91
CA VAL A 13 5.49 -3.03 1.62
C VAL A 13 4.54 -3.10 2.80
N LYS A 14 3.96 -1.97 3.18
CA LYS A 14 2.85 -1.96 4.14
C LYS A 14 1.53 -2.21 3.41
N ALA A 15 0.56 -2.82 4.07
CA ALA A 15 -0.80 -2.98 3.55
C ALA A 15 -1.55 -1.64 3.35
N TYR A 16 -0.96 -0.52 3.71
CA TYR A 16 -1.47 0.83 3.49
C TYR A 16 -0.29 1.79 3.35
N THR A 17 -0.53 2.98 2.80
CA THR A 17 0.54 3.92 2.50
C THR A 17 0.68 4.95 3.62
N THR A 18 1.92 5.33 3.94
CA THR A 18 2.20 6.37 4.94
C THR A 18 3.23 7.35 4.41
N ARG A 19 3.07 8.64 4.71
CA ARG A 19 4.04 9.69 4.35
C ARG A 19 4.38 10.55 5.57
N VAL A 20 5.66 10.90 5.68
CA VAL A 20 6.14 11.94 6.60
C VAL A 20 6.47 13.17 5.77
N GLY A 21 6.03 14.34 6.24
CA GLY A 21 6.27 15.61 5.57
C GLY A 21 5.27 15.93 4.47
N ASP A 22 5.54 17.06 3.81
CA ASP A 22 4.64 17.68 2.85
C ASP A 22 4.75 17.07 1.45
N GLY A 23 3.90 17.57 0.55
CA GLY A 23 3.85 17.16 -0.85
C GLY A 23 2.70 16.19 -1.16
N PRO A 24 2.51 15.88 -2.46
CA PRO A 24 1.37 15.11 -2.94
C PRO A 24 1.31 13.71 -2.33
N PHE A 25 0.11 13.29 -1.95
CA PHE A 25 -0.11 11.93 -1.49
C PHE A 25 -1.50 11.50 -2.01
N PRO A 26 -1.56 10.97 -3.24
CA PRO A 26 -2.83 10.75 -3.93
C PRO A 26 -3.81 9.85 -3.16
N THR A 27 -3.31 8.81 -2.48
CA THR A 27 -4.15 7.91 -1.70
C THR A 27 -4.41 8.35 -0.25
N GLU A 28 -3.93 9.53 0.14
CA GLU A 28 -4.12 10.07 1.49
C GLU A 28 -5.60 10.13 1.85
N GLN A 29 -5.93 9.64 3.05
CA GLN A 29 -7.27 9.74 3.61
C GLN A 29 -7.30 10.87 4.62
N LYS A 30 -7.81 12.05 4.22
CA LYS A 30 -8.01 13.21 5.09
C LYS A 30 -9.38 13.15 5.80
N ASN A 31 -9.68 12.00 6.39
CA ASN A 31 -10.94 11.68 7.04
C ASN A 31 -10.70 10.65 8.17
N GLU A 32 -11.79 10.18 8.79
CA GLU A 32 -11.76 9.22 9.89
C GLU A 32 -11.01 7.92 9.56
N ILE A 33 -11.00 7.49 8.29
CA ILE A 33 -10.26 6.29 7.85
C ILE A 33 -8.75 6.52 8.03
N GLY A 34 -8.25 7.67 7.59
CA GLY A 34 -6.82 8.01 7.75
C GLY A 34 -6.41 8.14 9.22
N GLU A 35 -7.28 8.70 10.05
CA GLU A 35 -7.06 8.79 11.50
C GLU A 35 -7.04 7.41 12.16
N ARG A 36 -7.93 6.52 11.72
CA ARG A 36 -8.00 5.13 12.19
C ARG A 36 -6.78 4.32 11.78
N LEU A 37 -6.36 4.40 10.52
CA LEU A 37 -5.11 3.80 10.02
C LEU A 37 -3.90 4.29 10.82
N GLN A 38 -3.84 5.59 11.10
CA GLN A 38 -2.77 6.19 11.88
C GLN A 38 -2.74 5.67 13.32
N THR A 39 -3.91 5.59 13.96
CA THR A 39 -4.06 5.21 15.36
C THR A 39 -3.74 3.74 15.59
N ILE A 40 -4.40 2.85 14.83
CA ILE A 40 -4.18 1.39 14.93
C ILE A 40 -2.74 1.06 14.51
N GLY A 41 -2.24 1.70 13.44
CA GLY A 41 -0.90 1.49 12.93
C GLY A 41 0.24 2.06 13.78
N GLY A 42 -0.08 2.82 14.85
CA GLY A 42 0.92 3.52 15.66
C GLY A 42 1.81 4.46 14.84
N GLU A 43 1.25 5.10 13.80
CA GLU A 43 2.00 5.88 12.82
C GLU A 43 2.32 7.29 13.32
N ILE A 44 3.11 7.34 14.39
CA ILE A 44 3.58 8.55 15.06
C ILE A 44 5.11 8.48 15.16
N GLY A 45 5.79 9.58 14.84
CA GLY A 45 7.24 9.66 14.99
C GLY A 45 7.68 9.44 16.43
N VAL A 46 8.61 8.51 16.67
CA VAL A 46 9.05 8.14 18.02
C VAL A 46 9.68 9.32 18.78
N THR A 47 10.52 10.11 18.11
CA THR A 47 11.22 11.26 18.70
C THR A 47 10.40 12.54 18.61
N THR A 48 9.93 12.88 17.41
CA THR A 48 9.27 14.17 17.15
C THR A 48 7.79 14.20 17.54
N LYS A 49 7.20 13.03 17.82
CA LYS A 49 5.75 12.83 18.02
C LYS A 49 4.87 13.34 16.88
N ARG A 50 5.46 13.64 15.71
CA ARG A 50 4.72 14.06 14.52
C ARG A 50 3.91 12.89 13.97
N LYS A 51 2.61 13.10 13.84
CA LYS A 51 1.67 12.20 13.19
C LYS A 51 2.02 12.02 11.71
N ARG A 52 2.02 10.78 11.22
CA ARG A 52 2.26 10.49 9.78
C ARG A 52 0.94 10.53 9.03
N ARG A 53 0.97 11.09 7.82
CA ARG A 53 -0.17 11.05 6.90
C ARG A 53 -0.40 9.60 6.48
N CYS A 54 -1.64 9.15 6.47
CA CYS A 54 -2.00 7.76 6.16
C CYS A 54 -2.98 7.73 4.99
N GLY A 55 -2.88 6.70 4.17
CA GLY A 55 -3.67 6.52 2.97
C GLY A 55 -3.77 5.05 2.59
N TRP A 56 -4.65 4.75 1.64
CA TRP A 56 -4.80 3.39 1.13
C TRP A 56 -3.55 2.88 0.41
N LEU A 57 -3.47 1.56 0.18
CA LEU A 57 -2.42 0.96 -0.63
C LEU A 57 -2.40 1.59 -2.03
N ASP A 58 -1.22 2.01 -2.48
CA ASP A 58 -1.03 2.68 -3.76
C ASP A 58 -0.26 1.78 -4.73
N VAL A 59 -0.99 1.10 -5.62
CA VAL A 59 -0.39 0.21 -6.61
C VAL A 59 0.33 0.98 -7.71
N VAL A 60 -0.03 2.24 -7.98
CA VAL A 60 0.66 3.07 -8.97
C VAL A 60 2.09 3.34 -8.53
N LEU A 61 2.28 3.72 -7.26
CA LEU A 61 3.60 3.88 -6.66
C LEU A 61 4.36 2.56 -6.56
N LEU A 62 3.70 1.48 -6.14
CA LEU A 62 4.36 0.17 -6.03
C LEU A 62 4.79 -0.38 -7.38
N ARG A 63 4.02 -0.17 -8.45
CA ARG A 63 4.40 -0.57 -9.81
C ARG A 63 5.64 0.18 -10.28
N TYR A 64 5.71 1.48 -10.01
CA TYR A 64 6.90 2.28 -10.28
C TYR A 64 8.10 1.80 -9.48
N SER A 65 7.94 1.58 -8.17
CA SER A 65 9.01 1.05 -7.31
C SER A 65 9.51 -0.32 -7.79
N SER A 66 8.60 -1.19 -8.21
CA SER A 66 8.92 -2.53 -8.73
C SER A 66 9.69 -2.45 -10.05
N MET A 67 9.29 -1.55 -10.95
CA MET A 67 9.98 -1.30 -12.22
C MET A 67 11.43 -0.82 -12.00
N ILE A 68 11.65 0.09 -11.06
CA ILE A 68 12.98 0.65 -10.78
C ILE A 68 13.89 -0.36 -10.09
N ASN A 69 13.35 -1.11 -9.12
CA ASN A 69 14.17 -1.97 -8.26
C ASN A 69 14.23 -3.43 -8.72
N GLY A 70 13.36 -3.86 -9.64
CA GLY A 70 13.32 -5.24 -10.13
C GLY A 70 13.03 -6.27 -9.03
N TYR A 71 12.01 -6.02 -8.21
CA TYR A 71 11.68 -6.91 -7.10
C TYR A 71 11.36 -8.33 -7.58
N THR A 72 11.99 -9.32 -6.96
CA THR A 72 11.68 -10.73 -7.15
C THR A 72 10.38 -11.10 -6.43
N ALA A 73 10.20 -10.57 -5.22
CA ALA A 73 9.01 -10.77 -4.41
C ALA A 73 8.82 -9.60 -3.43
N LEU A 74 7.61 -9.48 -2.88
CA LEU A 74 7.28 -8.52 -1.83
C LEU A 74 7.01 -9.22 -0.49
N ALA A 75 7.39 -8.55 0.59
CA ALA A 75 6.98 -8.85 1.95
C ALA A 75 5.94 -7.81 2.37
N LEU A 76 4.68 -8.22 2.52
CA LEU A 76 3.64 -7.37 3.06
C LEU A 76 3.79 -7.30 4.57
N THR A 77 3.52 -6.14 5.13
CA THR A 77 3.60 -5.87 6.56
C THR A 77 2.35 -5.13 7.00
N LYS A 78 2.05 -5.24 8.31
CA LYS A 78 0.96 -4.50 8.95
C LYS A 78 -0.43 -4.80 8.35
N LEU A 79 -0.66 -6.04 7.92
CA LEU A 79 -1.96 -6.49 7.41
C LEU A 79 -3.04 -6.39 8.50
N ASP A 80 -2.67 -6.70 9.74
CA ASP A 80 -3.50 -6.63 10.95
C ASP A 80 -4.13 -5.25 11.21
N ILE A 81 -3.50 -4.19 10.71
CA ILE A 81 -4.04 -2.82 10.84
C ILE A 81 -5.36 -2.67 10.08
N LEU A 82 -5.60 -3.51 9.07
CA LEU A 82 -6.82 -3.52 8.28
C LEU A 82 -7.92 -4.42 8.87
N ASP A 83 -7.66 -5.13 9.97
CA ASP A 83 -8.55 -6.14 10.56
C ASP A 83 -9.95 -5.65 10.88
N THR A 84 -10.10 -4.35 11.15
CA THR A 84 -11.35 -3.78 11.69
C THR A 84 -12.15 -2.99 10.65
N PHE A 85 -11.70 -2.95 9.40
CA PHE A 85 -12.40 -2.25 8.32
C PHE A 85 -13.44 -3.16 7.67
N GLU A 86 -14.62 -2.61 7.38
CA GLU A 86 -15.69 -3.28 6.61
C GLU A 86 -15.43 -3.19 5.10
N GLU A 87 -14.80 -2.11 4.66
CA GLU A 87 -14.43 -1.85 3.28
C GLU A 87 -12.98 -1.36 3.22
N ILE A 88 -12.21 -1.90 2.28
CA ILE A 88 -10.81 -1.55 2.03
C ILE A 88 -10.66 -1.14 0.58
N LYS A 89 -9.88 -0.08 0.33
CA LYS A 89 -9.61 0.40 -1.03
C LYS A 89 -8.16 0.21 -1.42
N ILE A 90 -7.93 -0.04 -2.70
CA ILE A 90 -6.60 -0.07 -3.33
C ILE A 90 -6.59 0.96 -4.45
N GLY A 91 -5.67 1.91 -4.42
CA GLY A 91 -5.47 2.87 -5.51
C GLY A 91 -4.79 2.19 -6.68
N THR A 92 -5.48 2.08 -7.82
CA THR A 92 -5.06 1.27 -8.98
C THR A 92 -4.54 2.08 -10.16
N ALA A 93 -5.00 3.31 -10.30
CA ALA A 93 -4.54 4.26 -11.31
C ALA A 93 -4.72 5.69 -10.82
N TYR A 94 -3.97 6.61 -11.43
CA TYR A 94 -4.19 8.04 -11.27
C TYR A 94 -4.90 8.60 -12.49
N ARG A 95 -5.88 9.48 -12.29
CA ARG A 95 -6.50 10.28 -13.34
C ARG A 95 -6.02 11.72 -13.19
N ILE A 96 -5.34 12.22 -14.20
CA ILE A 96 -4.80 13.59 -14.24
C ILE A 96 -5.27 14.22 -15.55
N ASP A 97 -5.96 15.35 -15.45
CA ASP A 97 -6.50 16.08 -16.61
C ASP A 97 -7.30 15.15 -17.57
N GLY A 98 -8.11 14.25 -16.99
CA GLY A 98 -8.94 13.29 -17.73
C GLY A 98 -8.21 12.07 -18.30
N LYS A 99 -6.88 11.96 -18.14
CA LYS A 99 -6.08 10.82 -18.64
C LYS A 99 -5.72 9.86 -17.52
N VAL A 100 -5.77 8.56 -17.82
CA VAL A 100 -5.41 7.50 -16.88
C VAL A 100 -3.91 7.22 -16.96
N HIS A 101 -3.24 7.26 -15.80
CA HIS A 101 -1.82 7.01 -15.61
C HIS A 101 -1.61 5.79 -14.71
N LYS A 102 -0.85 4.80 -15.20
CA LYS A 102 -0.45 3.60 -14.45
C LYS A 102 0.87 3.75 -13.68
N TYR A 103 1.54 4.88 -13.86
CA TYR A 103 2.79 5.27 -13.19
C TYR A 103 2.65 6.71 -12.69
N PRO A 104 3.33 7.08 -11.59
CA PRO A 104 3.30 8.44 -11.10
C PRO A 104 3.94 9.39 -12.13
N PRO A 105 3.42 10.62 -12.28
CA PRO A 105 4.10 11.63 -13.10
C PRO A 105 5.43 12.04 -12.44
N ALA A 106 6.37 12.51 -13.25
CA ALA A 106 7.65 13.02 -12.74
C ALA A 106 7.50 14.36 -11.99
N SER A 107 6.45 15.13 -12.29
CA SER A 107 6.17 16.42 -11.66
C SER A 107 5.31 16.29 -10.40
N ALA A 108 5.75 16.90 -9.30
CA ALA A 108 4.98 16.99 -8.08
C ALA A 108 3.66 17.77 -8.28
N ASP A 109 3.66 18.80 -9.11
CA ASP A 109 2.45 19.59 -9.39
C ASP A 109 1.42 18.78 -10.17
N GLN A 110 1.88 17.91 -11.08
CA GLN A 110 0.98 16.97 -11.76
C GLN A 110 0.46 15.91 -10.80
N MET A 111 1.33 15.38 -9.93
CA MET A 111 0.93 14.40 -8.91
C MET A 111 -0.08 14.99 -7.91
N ALA A 112 0.01 16.30 -7.62
CA ALA A 112 -0.94 17.01 -6.76
C ALA A 112 -2.36 17.06 -7.34
N LYS A 113 -2.49 16.98 -8.67
CA LYS A 113 -3.78 16.95 -9.39
C LYS A 113 -4.34 15.53 -9.56
N ALA A 114 -3.64 14.51 -9.09
CA ALA A 114 -4.05 13.14 -9.28
C ALA A 114 -5.32 12.82 -8.49
N GLU A 115 -6.38 12.46 -9.22
CA GLU A 115 -7.51 11.74 -8.67
C GLU A 115 -7.21 10.24 -8.71
N VAL A 116 -7.61 9.49 -7.69
CA VAL A 116 -7.29 8.05 -7.62
C VAL A 116 -8.48 7.21 -8.01
N ASP A 117 -8.26 6.31 -8.96
CA ASP A 117 -9.19 5.22 -9.27
C ASP A 117 -9.00 4.09 -8.24
N TYR A 118 -10.02 3.86 -7.42
CA TYR A 118 -9.99 2.84 -6.37
C TYR A 118 -10.69 1.56 -6.80
N MET A 119 -10.03 0.43 -6.54
CA MET A 119 -10.71 -0.84 -6.40
C MET A 119 -11.18 -1.00 -4.96
N VAL A 120 -12.44 -1.37 -4.79
CA VAL A 120 -13.09 -1.56 -3.48
C VAL A 120 -13.19 -3.06 -3.19
N LEU A 121 -12.73 -3.46 -2.02
CA LEU A 121 -12.77 -4.84 -1.54
C LEU A 121 -13.50 -4.89 -0.20
N PRO A 122 -14.24 -5.97 0.07
CA PRO A 122 -14.77 -6.19 1.41
C PRO A 122 -13.60 -6.40 2.38
N GLY A 123 -13.69 -5.75 3.54
CA GLY A 123 -12.81 -6.05 4.66
C GLY A 123 -13.20 -7.36 5.35
N TRP A 124 -12.52 -7.70 6.44
CA TRP A 124 -12.70 -8.99 7.11
C TRP A 124 -13.15 -8.92 8.56
N CYS A 125 -13.14 -7.75 9.20
CA CYS A 125 -13.67 -7.52 10.56
C CYS A 125 -13.26 -8.60 11.59
N THR A 126 -12.05 -9.16 11.44
CA THR A 126 -11.57 -10.35 12.18
C THR A 126 -10.07 -10.19 12.43
N SER A 127 -9.58 -10.56 13.62
CA SER A 127 -8.15 -10.42 13.89
C SER A 127 -7.28 -11.41 13.11
N THR A 128 -6.17 -10.92 12.55
CA THR A 128 -5.14 -11.72 11.87
C THR A 128 -3.85 -11.87 12.70
N SER A 129 -3.78 -11.26 13.88
CA SER A 129 -2.59 -11.25 14.77
C SER A 129 -2.03 -12.63 15.15
N ASN A 130 -2.91 -13.65 15.22
CA ASN A 130 -2.53 -15.02 15.58
C ASN A 130 -2.33 -15.95 14.37
N CYS A 131 -2.56 -15.46 13.15
CA CYS A 131 -2.30 -16.24 11.94
C CYS A 131 -0.80 -16.54 11.82
N ARG A 132 -0.44 -17.77 11.49
CA ARG A 132 0.97 -18.20 11.27
C ARG A 132 1.19 -18.82 9.91
N LYS A 133 0.10 -19.17 9.22
CA LYS A 133 0.09 -19.68 7.85
C LYS A 133 -0.86 -18.83 7.02
N TYR A 134 -0.58 -18.77 5.71
CA TYR A 134 -1.45 -18.09 4.76
C TYR A 134 -2.91 -18.59 4.82
N SER A 135 -3.09 -19.90 5.01
CA SER A 135 -4.40 -20.55 5.17
C SER A 135 -5.19 -20.07 6.39
N ASP A 136 -4.51 -19.56 7.42
CA ASP A 136 -5.14 -19.10 8.66
C ASP A 136 -5.80 -17.73 8.49
N LEU A 137 -5.43 -16.98 7.44
CA LEU A 137 -6.00 -15.67 7.17
C LEU A 137 -7.48 -15.77 6.77
N PRO A 138 -8.34 -14.81 7.14
CA PRO A 138 -9.69 -14.71 6.62
C PRO A 138 -9.72 -14.67 5.08
N ALA A 139 -10.80 -15.18 4.48
CA ALA A 139 -10.92 -15.24 3.02
C ALA A 139 -10.74 -13.87 2.35
N ASN A 140 -11.31 -12.80 2.92
CA ASN A 140 -11.19 -11.45 2.38
C ASN A 140 -9.77 -10.88 2.57
N ALA A 141 -9.06 -11.25 3.64
CA ALA A 141 -7.65 -10.87 3.83
C ALA A 141 -6.74 -11.54 2.79
N ARG A 142 -6.96 -12.82 2.50
CA ARG A 142 -6.28 -13.51 1.39
C ARG A 142 -6.61 -12.87 0.05
N LYS A 143 -7.88 -12.55 -0.19
CA LYS A 143 -8.31 -11.88 -1.43
C LYS A 143 -7.65 -10.52 -1.61
N TYR A 144 -7.47 -9.76 -0.54
CA TYR A 144 -6.73 -8.50 -0.56
C TYR A 144 -5.28 -8.70 -1.04
N VAL A 145 -4.58 -9.70 -0.47
CA VAL A 145 -3.21 -10.06 -0.87
C VAL A 145 -3.15 -10.51 -2.32
N GLU A 146 -4.03 -11.44 -2.71
CA GLU A 146 -4.13 -11.96 -4.09
C GLU A 146 -4.36 -10.83 -5.09
N THR A 147 -5.28 -9.91 -4.78
CA THR A 147 -5.58 -8.76 -5.62
C THR A 147 -4.36 -7.85 -5.76
N GLY A 148 -3.62 -7.59 -4.69
CA GLY A 148 -2.38 -6.83 -4.73
C GLY A 148 -1.31 -7.48 -5.63
N GLN A 149 -1.15 -8.80 -5.52
CA GLN A 149 -0.24 -9.59 -6.38
C GLN A 149 -0.65 -9.53 -7.85
N GLU A 150 -1.93 -9.76 -8.16
CA GLU A 150 -2.47 -9.72 -9.52
C GLU A 150 -2.26 -8.35 -10.17
N LEU A 151 -2.55 -7.28 -9.42
CA LEU A 151 -2.39 -5.91 -9.92
C LEU A 151 -0.93 -5.57 -10.20
N LEU A 152 0.01 -6.02 -9.38
CA LEU A 152 1.44 -5.72 -9.52
C LEU A 152 2.19 -6.66 -10.46
N GLY A 153 1.75 -7.92 -10.59
CA GLY A 153 2.49 -8.96 -11.31
C GLY A 153 3.76 -9.41 -10.59
N VAL A 154 3.85 -9.19 -9.27
CA VAL A 154 4.98 -9.58 -8.42
C VAL A 154 4.46 -10.45 -7.26
N PRO A 155 5.05 -11.62 -6.97
CA PRO A 155 4.65 -12.49 -5.86
C PRO A 155 4.80 -11.81 -4.49
N TRP A 156 3.90 -12.10 -3.54
CA TRP A 156 3.97 -11.65 -2.15
C TRP A 156 4.24 -12.87 -1.26
N GLU A 157 5.51 -13.14 -0.98
CA GLU A 157 5.95 -14.39 -0.36
C GLU A 157 5.92 -14.36 1.17
N ARG A 158 5.79 -13.18 1.78
CA ARG A 158 5.75 -13.02 3.24
C ARG A 158 4.65 -12.04 3.63
N LEU A 159 3.88 -12.40 4.64
CA LEU A 159 2.78 -11.62 5.22
C LEU A 159 2.96 -11.49 6.74
#